data_AF-A0A8I0P5S1-F1
#
_entry.id   AF-A0A8I0P5S1-F1
#
_cell.length_a   1.000
_cell.length_b   1.000
_cell.length_c   1.000
_cell.angle_alpha   90.00
_cell.angle_beta   90.00
_cell.angle_gamma   90.00
#
_symmetry.space_group_name_H-M   'P 1'
#
loop_
_entity.id
_entity.type
_entity.pdbx_description
1 polymer ?
#
loop_
_entity_poly.entity_id
_entity_poly.type
_entity_poly.pdbx_seq_one_letter_code
_entity_poly.pdbx_strand_id
1 'polypeptide(L)'
;MGDSVYSEERLAPAVAEARNRTDLMRKLGLKASGGQRRVLQEKVARHGLDTSHFAKRSPWRKYPDVAIAEAAASSSSLRELALKLGATPATGTLSHIRRRVDAAGIDISHFPGIDRAELDLPFSTEELSAAAATAHSVRGARTEHPGRQPLARHTATHVARAAH
;
A
#
# COMPACT_ATOMS: atom_id res chain seq x y z
N MET A 1 23.36 -12.34 -30.59
CA MET A 1 22.28 -12.19 -29.58
C MET A 1 22.58 -10.95 -28.76
N GLY A 2 21.58 -10.08 -28.61
CA GLY A 2 21.79 -8.66 -28.33
C GLY A 2 22.38 -8.36 -26.95
N ASP A 3 23.31 -7.41 -26.97
CA ASP A 3 24.03 -6.76 -25.86
C ASP A 3 23.10 -5.89 -24.98
N SER A 4 21.89 -6.39 -24.69
CA SER A 4 20.92 -5.68 -23.89
C SER A 4 21.29 -5.80 -22.42
N VAL A 5 21.21 -4.70 -21.68
CA VAL A 5 21.38 -4.68 -20.21
C VAL A 5 20.41 -5.65 -19.50
N TYR A 6 19.32 -6.05 -20.17
CA TYR A 6 18.32 -6.98 -19.66
C TYR A 6 18.43 -8.40 -20.22
N SER A 7 19.52 -8.77 -20.89
CA SER A 7 19.73 -10.17 -21.29
C SER A 7 19.99 -11.05 -20.08
N GLU A 8 19.62 -12.32 -20.16
CA GLU A 8 19.81 -13.29 -19.09
C GLU A 8 21.30 -13.44 -18.71
N GLU A 9 22.17 -13.48 -19.72
CA GLU A 9 23.62 -13.56 -19.59
C GLU A 9 24.21 -12.42 -18.76
N ARG A 10 23.60 -11.22 -18.80
CA ARG A 10 24.01 -10.08 -17.97
C ARG A 10 23.27 -10.01 -16.65
N LEU A 11 21.98 -10.38 -16.62
CA LEU A 11 21.15 -10.32 -15.43
C LEU A 11 21.52 -11.40 -14.41
N ALA A 12 21.74 -12.64 -14.82
CA ALA A 12 22.03 -13.77 -13.93
C ALA A 12 23.27 -13.54 -13.04
N PRO A 13 24.46 -13.20 -13.58
CA PRO A 13 25.62 -12.93 -12.73
C PRO A 13 25.44 -11.66 -11.89
N ALA A 14 24.83 -10.62 -12.44
CA ALA A 14 24.55 -9.40 -11.69
C ALA A 14 23.59 -9.64 -10.53
N VAL A 15 22.62 -10.56 -10.71
CA VAL A 15 21.68 -10.97 -9.67
C VAL A 15 22.37 -11.79 -8.59
N ALA A 16 23.21 -12.76 -8.96
CA ALA A 16 23.95 -13.56 -8.00
C ALA A 16 24.86 -12.71 -7.09
N GLU A 17 25.50 -11.68 -7.63
CA GLU A 17 26.43 -10.83 -6.87
C GLU A 17 25.77 -9.68 -6.10
N ALA A 18 24.60 -9.22 -6.53
CA ALA A 18 23.96 -8.07 -5.91
C ALA A 18 23.39 -8.43 -4.53
N ARG A 19 23.51 -7.50 -3.58
CA ARG A 19 22.94 -7.69 -2.22
C ARG A 19 21.58 -7.05 -2.02
N ASN A 20 21.17 -6.19 -2.95
CA ASN A 20 19.88 -5.54 -2.97
C ASN A 20 19.60 -4.95 -4.35
N ARG A 21 18.36 -4.51 -4.58
CA ARG A 21 17.92 -3.91 -5.85
C ARG A 21 18.71 -2.68 -6.28
N THR A 22 19.18 -1.84 -5.36
CA THR A 22 19.98 -0.65 -5.70
C THR A 22 21.39 -1.05 -6.14
N ASP A 23 21.98 -2.05 -5.48
CA ASP A 23 23.27 -2.64 -5.84
C ASP A 23 23.20 -3.31 -7.21
N LEU A 24 22.12 -4.04 -7.49
CA LEU A 24 21.87 -4.61 -8.82
C LEU A 24 21.83 -3.52 -9.90
N MET A 25 21.08 -2.43 -9.69
CA MET A 25 21.02 -1.34 -10.65
C MET A 25 22.39 -0.71 -10.90
N ARG A 26 23.19 -0.51 -9.84
CA ARG A 26 24.57 0.00 -9.95
C ARG A 26 25.47 -0.95 -10.75
N LYS A 27 25.40 -2.26 -10.50
CA LYS A 27 26.16 -3.28 -11.24
C LYS A 27 25.80 -3.32 -12.72
N LEU A 28 24.54 -3.05 -13.06
CA LEU A 28 24.06 -2.96 -14.43
C LEU A 28 24.28 -1.59 -15.09
N GLY A 29 24.91 -0.62 -14.39
CA GLY A 29 25.11 0.74 -14.90
C GLY A 29 23.82 1.55 -15.06
N LEU A 30 22.73 1.13 -14.40
CA LEU A 30 21.41 1.77 -14.51
C LEU A 30 21.26 2.89 -13.47
N LYS A 31 20.68 4.00 -13.90
CA LYS A 31 20.30 5.09 -12.99
C LYS A 31 19.16 4.63 -12.07
N ALA A 32 19.29 4.91 -10.78
CA ALA A 32 18.26 4.58 -9.81
C ALA A 32 16.98 5.42 -10.04
N SER A 33 15.94 4.83 -10.65
CA SER A 33 14.63 5.44 -10.82
C SER A 33 13.49 4.43 -10.55
N GLY A 34 12.32 4.91 -10.13
CA GLY A 34 11.17 4.04 -9.85
C GLY A 34 10.70 3.24 -11.08
N GLY A 35 10.64 3.90 -12.24
CA GLY A 35 10.27 3.27 -13.50
C GLY A 35 11.25 2.17 -13.93
N GLN A 36 12.56 2.44 -13.87
CA GLN A 36 13.57 1.43 -14.23
C GLN A 36 13.62 0.27 -13.24
N ARG A 37 13.36 0.50 -11.96
CA ARG A 37 13.19 -0.58 -10.99
C ARG A 37 12.04 -1.51 -11.40
N ARG A 38 10.89 -0.95 -11.81
CA ARG A 38 9.74 -1.76 -12.25
C ARG A 38 10.09 -2.63 -13.44
N VAL A 39 10.69 -2.04 -14.48
CA VAL A 39 11.10 -2.76 -15.70
C VAL A 39 12.14 -3.85 -15.38
N LEU A 40 13.14 -3.53 -14.56
CA LEU A 40 14.15 -4.49 -14.13
C LEU A 40 13.53 -5.69 -13.40
N GLN A 41 12.55 -5.46 -12.53
CA GLN A 41 11.86 -6.53 -11.82
C GLN A 41 11.05 -7.43 -12.76
N GLU A 42 10.35 -6.83 -13.72
CA GLU A 42 9.62 -7.60 -14.73
C GLU A 42 10.56 -8.50 -15.55
N LYS A 43 11.76 -8.01 -15.88
CA LYS A 43 12.76 -8.78 -16.63
C LYS A 43 13.37 -9.89 -15.78
N VAL A 44 13.76 -9.61 -14.55
CA VAL A 44 14.26 -10.62 -13.60
C VAL A 44 13.25 -11.75 -13.40
N ALA A 45 11.98 -11.40 -13.19
CA ALA A 45 10.90 -12.39 -13.03
C ALA A 45 10.68 -13.21 -14.31
N ARG A 46 10.76 -12.57 -15.49
CA ARG A 46 10.65 -13.24 -16.79
C ARG A 46 11.74 -14.28 -17.02
N HIS A 47 12.96 -14.01 -16.54
CA HIS A 47 14.08 -14.95 -16.61
C HIS A 47 14.10 -15.96 -15.45
N GLY A 48 13.10 -15.95 -14.56
CA GLY A 48 13.04 -16.87 -13.43
C GLY A 48 14.20 -16.73 -12.44
N LEU A 49 14.88 -15.58 -12.42
CA LEU A 49 16.06 -15.37 -11.58
C LEU A 49 15.65 -15.19 -10.12
N ASP A 50 16.23 -16.00 -9.23
CA ASP A 50 15.97 -15.89 -7.81
C ASP A 50 16.54 -14.58 -7.26
N THR A 51 15.66 -13.82 -6.61
CA THR A 51 16.01 -12.58 -5.89
C THR A 51 15.55 -12.64 -4.44
N SER A 52 15.28 -13.84 -3.92
CA SER A 52 14.89 -14.04 -2.53
C SER A 52 15.99 -13.59 -1.56
N HIS A 53 17.26 -13.67 -1.97
CA HIS A 53 18.40 -13.13 -1.23
C HIS A 53 18.49 -11.59 -1.30
N PHE A 54 17.73 -10.92 -2.18
CA PHE A 54 17.66 -9.46 -2.27
C PHE A 54 16.83 -8.81 -1.16
N ALA A 55 16.95 -9.29 0.06
CA ALA A 55 16.58 -8.60 1.28
C ALA A 55 17.25 -9.38 2.42
N LYS A 56 17.78 -8.78 3.49
CA LYS A 56 17.17 -7.75 4.31
C LYS A 56 18.24 -7.00 5.13
N ARG A 57 19.02 -6.08 4.54
CA ARG A 57 19.46 -4.89 5.31
C ARG A 57 18.28 -3.93 5.35
N SER A 58 17.23 -4.32 6.03
CA SER A 58 16.23 -3.33 6.35
C SER A 58 16.67 -2.58 7.59
N PRO A 59 16.11 -1.39 7.75
CA PRO A 59 15.78 -0.85 9.06
C PRO A 59 15.04 -1.81 10.02
N TRP A 60 14.76 -3.11 9.71
CA TRP A 60 14.07 -4.13 10.55
C TRP A 60 14.64 -4.24 11.97
N ARG A 61 15.85 -3.73 12.24
CA ARG A 61 16.38 -3.60 13.61
C ARG A 61 15.65 -2.55 14.45
N LYS A 62 15.02 -1.55 13.82
CA LYS A 62 14.42 -0.43 14.55
C LYS A 62 13.20 -0.89 15.34
N TYR A 63 12.34 -1.74 14.75
CA TYR A 63 11.14 -2.27 15.40
C TYR A 63 10.99 -3.78 15.10
N PRO A 64 11.43 -4.68 16.01
CA PRO A 64 11.15 -6.10 15.87
C PRO A 64 9.63 -6.36 15.99
N ASP A 65 9.15 -7.45 15.38
CA ASP A 65 7.71 -7.78 15.38
C ASP A 65 7.11 -7.87 16.77
N VAL A 66 7.87 -8.44 17.71
CA VAL A 66 7.50 -8.53 19.12
C VAL A 66 7.24 -7.13 19.70
N ALA A 67 8.13 -6.16 19.47
CA ALA A 67 7.94 -4.79 19.96
C ALA A 67 6.75 -4.09 19.30
N ILE A 68 6.47 -4.39 18.02
CA ILE A 68 5.30 -3.85 17.33
C ILE A 68 4.01 -4.45 17.90
N ALA A 69 3.99 -5.75 18.17
CA ALA A 69 2.84 -6.44 18.75
C ALA A 69 2.55 -5.94 20.18
N GLU A 70 3.57 -5.81 21.02
CA GLU A 70 3.46 -5.25 22.37
C GLU A 70 2.95 -3.80 22.36
N ALA A 71 3.49 -2.98 21.46
CA ALA A 71 3.04 -1.60 21.28
C ALA A 71 1.59 -1.57 20.78
N ALA A 72 1.23 -2.39 19.80
CA ALA A 72 -0.12 -2.47 19.23
C ALA A 72 -1.17 -2.88 20.27
N ALA A 73 -0.90 -3.91 21.06
CA ALA A 73 -1.80 -4.41 22.10
C ALA A 73 -2.12 -3.37 23.17
N SER A 74 -1.20 -2.44 23.41
CA SER A 74 -1.32 -1.40 24.43
C SER A 74 -1.63 -0.01 23.85
N SER A 75 -1.85 0.10 22.54
CA SER A 75 -2.17 1.35 21.84
C SER A 75 -3.61 1.36 21.36
N SER A 76 -4.13 2.55 21.11
CA SER A 76 -5.44 2.76 20.49
C SER A 76 -5.34 3.38 19.08
N SER A 77 -4.13 3.77 18.63
CA SER A 77 -3.92 4.36 17.31
C SER A 77 -2.52 4.10 16.76
N LEU A 78 -2.37 4.22 15.43
CA LEU A 78 -1.05 4.15 14.77
C LEU A 78 -0.08 5.24 15.27
N ARG A 79 -0.61 6.40 15.67
CA ARG A 79 0.19 7.50 16.24
C ARG A 79 0.76 7.11 17.59
N GLU A 80 -0.05 6.55 18.47
CA GLU A 80 0.39 6.05 19.78
C GLU A 80 1.36 4.89 19.65
N LEU A 81 1.07 3.96 18.74
CA LEU A 81 1.96 2.84 18.44
C LEU A 81 3.33 3.37 17.99
N ALA A 82 3.37 4.35 17.09
CA ALA A 82 4.61 5.01 16.65
C ALA A 82 5.36 5.66 17.82
N LEU A 83 4.67 6.37 18.72
CA LEU A 83 5.27 6.99 19.89
C LEU A 83 5.85 5.96 20.87
N LYS A 84 5.16 4.84 21.11
CA LYS A 84 5.64 3.74 21.95
C LYS A 84 6.87 3.04 21.39
N LEU A 85 6.95 2.99 20.07
CA LEU A 85 8.15 2.53 19.36
C LEU A 85 9.29 3.58 19.38
N GLY A 86 9.11 4.77 19.98
CA GLY A 86 10.11 5.84 19.96
C GLY A 86 10.25 6.51 18.58
N ALA A 87 9.22 6.40 17.74
CA ALA A 87 9.18 6.98 16.41
C ALA A 87 8.44 8.31 16.41
N THR A 88 8.95 9.29 15.66
CA THR A 88 8.19 10.51 15.37
C THR A 88 7.01 10.17 14.43
N PRO A 89 5.76 10.49 14.80
CA PRO A 89 4.58 10.14 14.01
C PRO A 89 4.41 11.08 12.82
N ALA A 90 5.27 10.93 11.82
CA ALA A 90 5.12 11.52 10.49
C ALA A 90 4.35 10.58 9.57
N THR A 91 3.65 11.11 8.56
CA THR A 91 2.84 10.32 7.61
C THR A 91 3.59 9.12 7.03
N GLY A 92 4.85 9.32 6.61
CA GLY A 92 5.68 8.23 6.09
C GLY A 92 6.01 7.15 7.13
N THR A 93 6.23 7.53 8.39
CA THR A 93 6.46 6.61 9.51
C THR A 93 5.21 5.77 9.78
N LEU A 94 4.05 6.41 9.82
CA LEU A 94 2.77 5.73 10.06
C LEU A 94 2.44 4.74 8.93
N SER A 95 2.61 5.13 7.67
CA SER A 95 2.44 4.21 6.53
C SER A 95 3.44 3.06 6.52
N HIS A 96 4.64 3.27 7.06
CA HIS A 96 5.63 2.20 7.18
C HIS A 96 5.26 1.21 8.28
N ILE A 97 4.88 1.71 9.46
CA ILE A 97 4.40 0.90 10.59
C ILE A 97 3.15 0.11 10.20
N ARG A 98 2.20 0.73 9.48
CA ARG A 98 0.98 0.03 9.04
C ARG A 98 1.29 -1.18 8.16
N ARG A 99 2.09 -0.97 7.10
CA ARG A 99 2.55 -2.08 6.24
C ARG A 99 3.27 -3.17 7.01
N ARG A 100 3.94 -2.79 8.10
CA ARG A 100 4.67 -3.74 8.94
C ARG A 100 3.75 -4.59 9.79
N VAL A 101 2.73 -3.97 10.38
CA VAL A 101 1.64 -4.64 11.11
C VAL A 101 0.93 -5.62 10.20
N ASP A 102 0.53 -5.19 8.99
CA ASP A 102 -0.14 -6.06 8.01
C ASP A 102 0.74 -7.26 7.61
N ALA A 103 2.04 -7.02 7.32
CA ALA A 103 2.97 -8.08 6.94
C ALA A 103 3.32 -9.06 8.08
N ALA A 104 3.15 -8.64 9.34
CA ALA A 104 3.37 -9.46 10.52
C ALA A 104 2.10 -10.18 11.00
N GLY A 105 0.93 -9.87 10.41
CA GLY A 105 -0.36 -10.39 10.88
C GLY A 105 -0.74 -9.93 12.29
N ILE A 106 -0.27 -8.74 12.69
CA ILE A 106 -0.59 -8.18 14.02
C ILE A 106 -1.97 -7.52 13.95
N ASP A 107 -2.85 -7.89 14.88
CA ASP A 107 -4.19 -7.31 14.96
C ASP A 107 -4.15 -5.87 15.47
N ILE A 108 -4.74 -4.95 14.70
CA ILE A 108 -4.98 -3.54 15.06
C ILE A 108 -6.38 -3.08 14.66
N SER A 109 -7.34 -4.01 14.48
CA SER A 109 -8.72 -3.67 14.11
C SER A 109 -9.41 -2.82 15.20
N HIS A 110 -8.95 -2.89 16.45
CA HIS A 110 -9.43 -2.01 17.53
C HIS A 110 -9.02 -0.53 17.36
N PHE A 111 -8.15 -0.19 16.41
CA PHE A 111 -7.79 1.21 16.15
C PHE A 111 -8.90 1.91 15.34
N PRO A 112 -9.36 3.09 15.76
CA PRO A 112 -10.45 3.79 15.11
C PRO A 112 -10.04 4.21 13.69
N GLY A 113 -10.89 3.87 12.72
CA GLY A 113 -10.69 4.25 11.31
C GLY A 113 -9.78 3.33 10.51
N ILE A 114 -9.30 2.23 11.09
CA ILE A 114 -8.58 1.18 10.37
C ILE A 114 -9.51 0.37 9.45
N ASP A 115 -10.72 0.09 9.91
CA ASP A 115 -11.75 -0.61 9.11
C ASP A 115 -12.53 0.31 8.16
N ARG A 116 -12.09 1.56 7.94
CA ARG A 116 -12.67 2.42 6.88
C ARG A 116 -12.38 1.93 5.46
N ALA A 117 -11.68 0.80 5.29
CA ALA A 117 -11.62 0.12 4.01
C ALA A 117 -12.98 -0.49 3.64
N GLU A 118 -13.76 -0.93 4.62
CA GLU A 118 -15.19 -1.23 4.50
C GLU A 118 -16.01 0.02 4.80
N LEU A 119 -15.74 1.11 4.09
CA LEU A 119 -16.83 2.05 3.88
C LEU A 119 -17.92 1.26 3.17
N ASP A 120 -19.15 1.30 3.69
CA ASP A 120 -20.37 0.87 3.01
C ASP A 120 -20.57 1.80 1.81
N LEU A 121 -19.70 1.62 0.81
CA LEU A 121 -19.71 2.37 -0.41
C LEU A 121 -21.00 1.95 -1.12
N PRO A 122 -21.76 2.91 -1.67
CA PRO A 122 -22.97 2.58 -2.44
C PRO A 122 -22.65 1.85 -3.76
N PHE A 123 -21.42 1.36 -3.92
CA PHE A 123 -20.88 0.67 -5.08
C PHE A 123 -20.02 -0.49 -4.60
N SER A 124 -20.27 -1.67 -5.15
CA SER A 124 -19.43 -2.84 -4.99
C SER A 124 -18.04 -2.61 -5.59
N THR A 125 -17.06 -3.43 -5.16
CA THR A 125 -15.70 -3.40 -5.70
C THR A 125 -15.67 -3.66 -7.21
N GLU A 126 -16.57 -4.50 -7.72
CA GLU A 126 -16.67 -4.81 -9.15
C GLU A 126 -17.16 -3.60 -9.96
N GLU A 127 -18.17 -2.87 -9.47
CA GLU A 127 -18.69 -1.66 -10.12
C GLU A 127 -17.63 -0.57 -10.22
N LEU A 128 -16.85 -0.38 -9.16
CA LEU A 128 -15.72 0.56 -9.14
C LEU A 128 -14.61 0.15 -10.13
N SER A 129 -14.32 -1.15 -10.23
CA SER A 129 -13.34 -1.69 -11.17
C SER A 129 -13.76 -1.49 -12.63
N ALA A 130 -15.05 -1.73 -12.94
CA ALA A 130 -15.60 -1.52 -14.28
C ALA A 130 -15.56 -0.03 -14.68
N ALA A 131 -15.91 0.89 -13.78
CA ALA A 131 -15.85 2.33 -14.02
C ALA A 131 -14.40 2.85 -14.16
N ALA A 132 -13.46 2.30 -13.41
CA ALA A 132 -12.04 2.65 -13.55
C ALA A 132 -11.45 2.17 -14.88
N ALA A 133 -11.90 1.01 -15.39
CA ALA A 133 -11.44 0.47 -16.67
C ALA A 133 -11.89 1.31 -17.87
N THR A 134 -13.05 1.96 -17.78
CA THR A 134 -13.58 2.85 -18.83
C THR A 134 -13.09 4.29 -18.70
N ALA A 135 -12.57 4.68 -17.53
CA ALA A 135 -12.07 6.02 -17.28
C ALA A 135 -10.58 6.15 -17.63
N HIS A 136 -10.25 7.04 -18.58
CA HIS A 136 -8.86 7.39 -18.89
C HIS A 136 -8.26 8.46 -17.95
N SER A 137 -8.98 8.82 -16.89
CA SER A 137 -8.60 9.87 -15.93
C SER A 137 -9.44 9.75 -14.66
N VAL A 138 -8.85 10.10 -13.51
CA VAL A 138 -9.56 10.20 -12.21
C VAL A 138 -10.78 11.15 -12.31
N ARG A 139 -10.72 12.15 -13.19
CA ARG A 139 -11.85 13.06 -13.46
C ARG A 139 -12.93 12.41 -14.33
N GLY A 140 -12.56 11.50 -15.23
CA GLY A 140 -13.48 10.77 -16.12
C GLY A 140 -14.30 9.69 -15.40
N ALA A 141 -13.81 9.19 -14.26
CA ALA A 141 -14.55 8.25 -13.41
C ALA A 141 -15.76 8.89 -12.69
N ARG A 142 -15.95 10.21 -12.76
CA ARG A 142 -17.00 10.95 -12.05
C ARG A 142 -18.33 11.03 -12.82
N THR A 143 -18.36 10.66 -14.10
CA THR A 143 -19.50 10.94 -14.99
C THR A 143 -20.39 9.72 -15.24
N GLU A 144 -21.57 9.79 -14.62
CA GLU A 144 -22.90 9.40 -15.10
C GLU A 144 -23.28 7.91 -15.12
N HIS A 145 -24.03 7.49 -14.11
CA HIS A 145 -24.89 6.30 -14.17
C HIS A 145 -26.35 6.71 -14.44
N PRO A 146 -27.02 6.14 -15.46
CA PRO A 146 -28.44 6.33 -15.70
C PRO A 146 -29.21 5.45 -14.71
N GLY A 147 -29.71 6.04 -13.63
CA GLY A 147 -30.41 5.28 -12.59
C GLY A 147 -30.68 6.04 -11.28
N ARG A 148 -30.19 7.27 -11.14
CA ARG A 148 -30.59 8.14 -10.01
C ARG A 148 -32.04 8.57 -10.17
N GLN A 149 -32.94 7.91 -9.45
CA GLN A 149 -34.19 8.56 -9.05
C GLN A 149 -33.83 9.72 -8.11
N PRO A 150 -34.35 10.94 -8.34
CA PRO A 150 -34.10 12.07 -7.45
C PRO A 150 -34.74 11.79 -6.09
N LEU A 151 -33.96 11.95 -5.02
CA LEU A 151 -34.47 11.92 -3.65
C LEU A 151 -35.57 12.99 -3.53
N ALA A 152 -36.81 12.54 -3.39
CA ALA A 152 -37.94 13.39 -3.07
C ALA A 152 -37.62 14.14 -1.77
N ARG A 153 -37.72 15.47 -1.82
CA ARG A 153 -37.62 16.34 -0.65
C ARG A 153 -38.79 16.03 0.28
N HIS A 154 -38.58 15.21 1.30
CA HIS A 154 -39.51 15.14 2.42
C HIS A 154 -39.33 16.40 3.28
N THR A 155 -40.18 17.39 3.00
CA THR A 155 -40.57 18.42 3.98
C THR A 155 -41.34 17.73 5.09
N ALA A 156 -40.71 17.48 6.23
CA ALA A 156 -41.39 17.07 7.45
C ALA A 156 -41.42 18.25 8.42
N THR A 157 -42.45 19.07 8.26
CA THR A 157 -43.06 19.84 9.34
C THR A 157 -43.61 18.84 10.37
N HIS A 158 -43.16 18.90 11.63
CA HIS A 158 -44.08 18.72 12.74
C HIS A 158 -43.57 19.35 14.05
N VAL A 159 -44.46 20.17 14.60
CA VAL A 159 -44.41 20.87 15.87
C VAL A 159 -44.99 19.98 16.99
N ALA A 160 -44.51 20.24 18.22
CA ALA A 160 -45.13 20.06 19.54
C ALA A 160 -44.95 18.75 20.38
N ARG A 161 -44.20 18.95 21.49
CA ARG A 161 -44.62 19.00 22.92
C ARG A 161 -44.87 17.70 23.74
N ALA A 162 -44.43 17.83 25.02
CA ALA A 162 -44.71 17.05 26.26
C ALA A 162 -43.76 15.86 26.51
N ALA A 163 -43.22 15.56 27.70
CA ALA A 163 -43.37 16.00 29.10
C ALA A 163 -41.98 15.81 29.78
N HIS A 164 -41.62 16.21 31.01
CA HIS A 164 -42.29 16.41 32.29
C HIS A 164 -41.43 17.36 33.14
#